data_AF-A0AAD9ZSS5-F1
#
_entry.id   AF-A0AAD9ZSS5-F1
#
_cell.length_a   1.000
_cell.length_b   1.000
_cell.length_c   1.000
_cell.angle_alpha   90.00
_cell.angle_beta   90.00
_cell.angle_gamma   90.00
#
_symmetry.space_group_name_H-M   'P 1'
#
loop_
_entity.id
_entity.type
_entity.pdbx_description
1 polymer ?
#
loop_
_entity_poly.entity_id
_entity_poly.type
_entity_poly.pdbx_seq_one_letter_code
_entity_poly.pdbx_strand_id
1 'polypeptide(L)'
;MGVAIPPSKPFLKSLKSGLKETFFPDDPFRQFKNQRPSRKILLGLQYFVPILEWAPRYTFEFFKADLISGITIASLAVPQGISYANLANLPPIIGLYSSFVPPLIYAMLGTSRDLAVGTVAVASLLIASMIGKEVNPKENAKLYFQLAITATFFAGAFQAALGMLRLGFIVELLSHATIVGFMGGAATVVCLQQLKGILGLVRFTHATDLVSVMRSVFTQTHQWRWETGVLGCCFISFLLLTRYFSKKKPEFFWVNAMAPLTSVILGSILVYLSHAEKHGVEVIGHLKKGLNPLSLSDLAFGSPYLMTTIKTGVITGIIALAEGIAVGRSFAMFKNYQTDGNKEMIAFGMMNMVGSCTSCYVTTGPFSRSAVNFNADARPPCRI
;
A
#
# COMPACT_ATOMS: atom_id res chain seq x y z
N MET A 1 -17.77 -25.72 -40.37
CA MET A 1 -16.40 -25.47 -40.86
C MET A 1 -15.43 -26.00 -39.83
N GLY A 2 -14.72 -27.10 -40.13
CA GLY A 2 -13.77 -27.70 -39.21
C GLY A 2 -12.55 -26.81 -39.03
N VAL A 3 -12.20 -26.51 -37.78
CA VAL A 3 -10.94 -25.82 -37.46
C VAL A 3 -9.82 -26.80 -37.81
N ALA A 4 -9.03 -26.48 -38.83
CA ALA A 4 -7.88 -27.28 -39.23
C ALA A 4 -6.93 -27.42 -38.03
N ILE A 5 -6.64 -28.65 -37.64
CA ILE A 5 -5.66 -28.95 -36.59
C ILE A 5 -4.31 -28.42 -37.09
N PRO A 6 -3.66 -27.48 -36.39
CA PRO A 6 -2.39 -26.93 -36.85
C PRO A 6 -1.34 -28.05 -36.92
N PRO A 7 -0.44 -28.03 -37.92
CA PRO A 7 0.60 -29.06 -38.08
C PRO A 7 1.47 -29.13 -36.83
N SER A 8 1.90 -30.35 -36.46
CA SER A 8 2.72 -30.59 -35.27
C SER A 8 4.03 -29.79 -35.36
N LYS A 9 4.17 -28.79 -34.48
CA LYS A 9 5.42 -28.03 -34.35
C LYS A 9 6.41 -28.85 -33.50
N PRO A 10 7.72 -28.78 -33.79
CA PRO A 10 8.74 -29.40 -32.94
C PRO A 10 8.60 -28.95 -31.49
N PHE A 11 8.85 -29.84 -30.51
CA PHE A 11 8.69 -29.55 -29.07
C PHE A 11 9.37 -28.24 -28.65
N LEU A 12 10.62 -28.01 -29.07
CA LEU A 12 11.34 -26.77 -28.81
C LEU A 12 10.65 -25.51 -29.37
N LYS A 13 9.99 -25.63 -30.53
CA LYS A 13 9.28 -24.52 -31.17
C LYS A 13 7.92 -24.29 -30.51
N SER A 14 7.26 -25.35 -30.05
CA SER A 14 6.03 -25.29 -29.26
C SER A 14 6.29 -24.73 -27.85
N LEU A 15 7.34 -25.19 -27.17
CA LEU A 15 7.81 -24.66 -25.89
C LEU A 15 8.21 -23.19 -26.01
N LYS A 16 8.98 -22.82 -27.05
CA LYS A 16 9.34 -21.42 -27.30
C LYS A 16 8.12 -20.56 -27.65
N SER A 17 7.14 -21.11 -28.38
CA SER A 17 5.88 -20.43 -28.69
C SER A 17 5.05 -20.23 -27.43
N GLY A 18 4.90 -21.27 -26.61
CA GLY A 18 4.17 -21.22 -25.34
C GLY A 18 4.85 -20.28 -24.34
N LEU A 19 6.17 -20.36 -24.17
CA LEU A 19 6.91 -19.40 -23.36
C LEU A 19 6.76 -17.97 -23.91
N LYS A 20 6.82 -17.79 -25.23
CA LYS A 20 6.62 -16.46 -25.82
C LYS A 20 5.20 -15.94 -25.60
N GLU A 21 4.18 -16.77 -25.74
CA GLU A 21 2.78 -16.39 -25.49
C GLU A 21 2.52 -16.14 -24.00
N THR A 22 3.12 -16.92 -23.09
CA THR A 22 2.97 -16.74 -21.64
C THR A 22 3.71 -15.49 -21.12
N PHE A 23 4.92 -15.21 -21.63
CA PHE A 23 5.71 -14.04 -21.20
C PHE A 23 5.44 -12.76 -22.02
N PHE A 24 4.79 -12.89 -23.19
CA PHE A 24 4.47 -11.79 -24.11
C PHE A 24 3.06 -11.97 -24.72
N PRO A 25 1.98 -12.05 -23.90
CA PRO A 25 0.61 -12.22 -24.42
C PRO A 25 0.18 -11.06 -25.31
N ASP A 26 0.55 -9.83 -24.95
CA ASP A 26 0.50 -8.65 -25.81
C ASP A 26 1.92 -8.24 -26.19
N ASP A 27 2.32 -8.41 -27.45
CA ASP A 27 3.66 -8.01 -27.90
C ASP A 27 3.77 -6.46 -27.81
N PRO A 28 4.42 -5.90 -26.76
CA PRO A 28 4.37 -4.45 -26.51
C PRO A 28 5.11 -3.68 -27.61
N PHE A 29 5.99 -4.39 -28.33
CA PHE A 29 6.80 -3.88 -29.43
C PHE A 29 6.05 -3.77 -30.75
N ARG A 30 4.79 -4.24 -30.83
CA ARG A 30 3.96 -4.09 -32.03
C ARG A 30 3.70 -2.62 -32.36
N GLN A 31 3.57 -1.77 -31.34
CA GLN A 31 3.40 -0.31 -31.47
C GLN A 31 4.66 0.40 -32.00
N PHE A 32 5.83 -0.24 -31.85
CA PHE A 32 7.13 0.27 -32.28
C PHE A 32 7.45 -0.10 -33.73
N LYS A 33 6.71 -1.07 -34.30
CA LYS A 33 6.90 -1.50 -35.69
C LYS A 33 6.48 -0.35 -36.63
N ASN A 34 7.32 -0.04 -37.62
CA ASN A 34 7.12 1.03 -38.63
C ASN A 34 7.15 2.49 -38.14
N GLN A 35 7.68 2.78 -36.94
CA GLN A 35 7.87 4.17 -36.45
C GLN A 35 9.29 4.70 -36.71
N ARG A 36 9.45 6.03 -36.85
CA ARG A 36 10.75 6.72 -36.93
C ARG A 36 11.61 6.41 -35.67
N PRO A 37 12.95 6.36 -35.78
CA PRO A 37 13.83 5.99 -34.66
C PRO A 37 13.68 6.88 -33.42
N SER A 38 13.47 8.19 -33.59
CA SER A 38 13.17 9.11 -32.48
C SER A 38 11.85 8.80 -31.79
N ARG A 39 10.82 8.42 -32.55
CA ARG A 39 9.50 8.04 -32.02
C ARG A 39 9.52 6.68 -31.33
N LYS A 40 10.39 5.75 -31.76
CA LYS A 40 10.65 4.49 -31.04
C LYS A 40 11.27 4.73 -29.66
N ILE A 41 12.23 5.66 -29.55
CA ILE A 41 12.84 6.02 -28.27
C ILE A 41 11.80 6.66 -27.35
N LEU A 42 10.97 7.58 -27.87
CA LEU A 42 9.89 8.22 -27.11
C LEU A 42 8.84 7.21 -26.63
N LEU A 43 8.39 6.31 -27.51
CA LEU A 43 7.46 5.23 -27.15
C LEU A 43 8.07 4.27 -26.13
N GLY A 44 9.39 4.06 -26.18
CA GLY A 44 10.13 3.26 -25.20
C GLY A 44 10.10 3.91 -23.83
N LEU A 45 10.41 5.21 -23.78
CA LEU A 45 10.33 6.01 -22.55
C LEU A 45 8.90 6.07 -22.00
N GLN A 46 7.88 6.27 -22.84
CA GLN A 46 6.47 6.25 -22.42
C GLN A 46 6.04 4.86 -21.90
N TYR A 47 6.60 3.79 -22.45
CA TYR A 47 6.31 2.44 -21.99
C TYR A 47 6.86 2.17 -20.58
N PHE A 48 8.09 2.61 -20.29
CA PHE A 48 8.75 2.41 -18.99
C PHE A 48 8.38 3.46 -17.94
N VAL A 49 8.03 4.67 -18.36
CA VAL A 49 7.63 5.77 -17.46
C VAL A 49 6.28 6.31 -17.95
N PRO A 50 5.16 5.72 -17.47
CA PRO A 50 3.81 6.11 -17.87
C PRO A 50 3.51 7.59 -17.71
N ILE A 51 4.19 8.31 -16.80
CA ILE A 51 4.04 9.77 -16.64
C ILE A 51 4.19 10.56 -17.92
N LEU A 52 5.07 10.13 -18.82
CA LEU A 52 5.34 10.81 -20.08
C LEU A 52 4.20 10.65 -21.10
N GLU A 53 3.28 9.72 -20.87
CA GLU A 53 2.09 9.54 -21.70
C GLU A 53 0.93 10.42 -21.23
N TRP A 54 0.71 10.52 -19.92
CA TRP A 54 -0.46 11.19 -19.36
C TRP A 54 -0.23 12.65 -18.97
N ALA A 55 0.97 13.03 -18.52
CA ALA A 55 1.26 14.41 -18.12
C ALA A 55 0.98 15.45 -19.23
N PRO A 56 1.25 15.18 -20.53
CA PRO A 56 0.92 16.12 -21.61
C PRO A 56 -0.59 16.30 -21.86
N ARG A 57 -1.42 15.36 -21.40
CA ARG A 57 -2.89 15.40 -21.58
C ARG A 57 -3.61 15.96 -20.34
N TYR A 58 -2.84 16.40 -19.35
CA TYR A 58 -3.34 16.87 -18.08
C TYR A 58 -3.91 18.30 -18.20
N THR A 59 -5.10 18.53 -17.64
CA THR A 59 -5.83 19.79 -17.71
C THR A 59 -6.01 20.36 -16.32
N PHE A 60 -6.31 21.66 -16.24
CA PHE A 60 -6.51 22.33 -14.95
C PHE A 60 -7.75 21.83 -14.20
N GLU A 61 -8.74 21.27 -14.89
CA GLU A 61 -9.88 20.63 -14.24
C GLU A 61 -9.47 19.36 -13.51
N PHE A 62 -8.56 18.56 -14.09
CA PHE A 62 -7.99 17.38 -13.43
C PHE A 62 -7.19 17.79 -12.19
N PHE A 63 -6.43 18.89 -12.25
CA PHE A 63 -5.71 19.40 -11.07
C PHE A 63 -6.63 19.72 -9.89
N LYS A 64 -7.79 20.35 -10.13
CA LYS A 64 -8.72 20.66 -9.06
C LYS A 64 -9.30 19.39 -8.43
N ALA A 65 -9.65 18.39 -9.24
CA ALA A 65 -10.15 17.12 -8.76
C ALA A 65 -9.07 16.35 -7.96
N ASP A 66 -7.85 16.27 -8.49
CA ASP A 66 -6.70 15.65 -7.83
C ASP A 66 -6.36 16.33 -6.51
N LEU A 67 -6.42 17.66 -6.43
CA LEU A 67 -6.15 18.38 -5.20
C LEU A 67 -7.15 18.02 -4.09
N ILE A 68 -8.43 17.92 -4.43
CA ILE A 68 -9.49 17.55 -3.47
C ILE A 68 -9.35 16.09 -3.03
N SER A 69 -9.13 15.17 -3.99
CA SER A 69 -8.88 13.76 -3.69
C SER A 69 -7.62 13.58 -2.84
N GLY A 70 -6.53 14.25 -3.21
CA GLY A 70 -5.25 14.24 -2.52
C GLY A 70 -5.34 14.73 -1.07
N ILE A 71 -6.05 15.83 -0.80
CA ILE A 71 -6.31 16.30 0.59
C ILE A 71 -7.08 15.24 1.38
N THR A 72 -8.08 14.62 0.76
CA THR A 72 -8.89 13.58 1.37
C THR A 72 -8.05 12.34 1.71
N ILE A 73 -7.22 11.88 0.77
CA ILE A 73 -6.31 10.74 0.96
C ILE A 73 -5.24 11.08 2.00
N ALA A 74 -4.66 12.27 1.97
CA ALA A 74 -3.66 12.73 2.93
C ALA A 74 -4.21 12.69 4.36
N SER A 75 -5.48 13.08 4.55
CA SER A 75 -6.14 13.04 5.85
C SER A 75 -6.21 11.65 6.48
N LEU A 76 -6.37 10.62 5.65
CA LEU A 76 -6.36 9.22 6.07
C LEU A 76 -4.94 8.67 6.16
N ALA A 77 -4.05 9.14 5.29
CA ALA A 77 -2.70 8.63 5.19
C ALA A 77 -1.86 8.94 6.42
N VAL A 78 -1.99 10.14 6.98
CA VAL A 78 -1.24 10.60 8.16
C VAL A 78 -1.49 9.72 9.39
N PRO A 79 -2.73 9.59 9.92
CA PRO A 79 -2.99 8.77 11.12
C PRO A 79 -2.72 7.28 10.86
N GLN A 80 -3.08 6.78 9.68
CA GLN A 80 -2.84 5.38 9.32
C GLN A 80 -1.35 5.05 9.24
N GLY A 81 -0.55 5.95 8.64
CA GLY A 81 0.90 5.81 8.56
C GLY A 81 1.56 5.70 9.92
N ILE A 82 1.19 6.61 10.84
CA ILE A 82 1.66 6.63 12.22
C ILE A 82 1.28 5.33 12.96
N SER A 83 0.01 4.91 12.86
CA SER A 83 -0.46 3.69 13.50
C SER A 83 0.30 2.46 13.02
N TYR A 84 0.56 2.34 11.72
CA TYR A 84 1.22 1.17 11.16
C TYR A 84 2.72 1.16 11.41
N ALA A 85 3.39 2.31 11.45
CA ALA A 85 4.77 2.39 11.90
C ALA A 85 4.92 1.89 13.35
N ASN A 86 3.98 2.24 14.22
CA ASN A 86 3.93 1.71 15.58
C ASN A 86 3.72 0.19 15.62
N LEU A 87 2.89 -0.37 14.72
CA LEU A 87 2.74 -1.83 14.60
C LEU A 87 4.04 -2.52 14.14
N ALA A 88 4.87 -1.82 13.36
CA ALA A 88 6.20 -2.27 12.96
C ALA A 88 7.28 -2.06 14.04
N ASN A 89 6.93 -1.57 15.24
CA ASN A 89 7.89 -1.12 16.26
C ASN A 89 8.90 -0.07 15.74
N LEU A 90 8.50 0.72 14.74
CA LEU A 90 9.29 1.82 14.19
C LEU A 90 8.80 3.16 14.74
N PRO A 91 9.67 4.19 14.76
CA PRO A 91 9.24 5.54 15.11
C PRO A 91 8.07 6.01 14.23
N PRO A 92 7.02 6.64 14.79
CA PRO A 92 5.82 7.06 14.04
C PRO A 92 6.11 7.88 12.78
N ILE A 93 7.16 8.71 12.85
CA ILE A 93 7.59 9.57 11.74
C ILE A 93 7.95 8.79 10.47
N ILE A 94 8.44 7.56 10.61
CA ILE A 94 8.77 6.69 9.48
C ILE A 94 7.52 6.34 8.66
N GLY A 95 6.35 6.23 9.30
CA GLY A 95 5.07 6.03 8.62
C GLY A 95 4.62 7.23 7.79
N LEU A 96 4.97 8.44 8.22
CA LEU A 96 4.74 9.67 7.47
C LEU A 96 5.67 9.76 6.27
N TYR A 97 6.96 9.45 6.47
CA TYR A 97 7.96 9.37 5.40
C TYR A 97 7.56 8.39 4.29
N SER A 98 7.10 7.19 4.67
CA SER A 98 6.56 6.20 3.74
C SER A 98 5.29 6.63 3.01
N SER A 99 4.58 7.66 3.48
CA SER A 99 3.39 8.20 2.81
C SER A 99 3.72 9.35 1.85
N PHE A 100 5.00 9.64 1.60
CA PHE A 100 5.44 10.72 0.71
C PHE A 100 6.23 10.21 -0.51
N VAL A 101 7.42 9.64 -0.29
CA VAL A 101 8.32 9.24 -1.40
C VAL A 101 7.76 8.07 -2.23
N PRO A 102 7.32 6.95 -1.63
CA PRO A 102 6.83 5.82 -2.42
C PRO A 102 5.60 6.14 -3.29
N PRO A 103 4.58 6.87 -2.81
CA PRO A 103 3.47 7.32 -3.66
C PRO A 103 3.92 8.18 -4.84
N LEU A 104 4.90 9.08 -4.66
CA LEU A 104 5.44 9.88 -5.76
C LEU A 104 6.07 9.01 -6.85
N ILE A 105 6.87 8.03 -6.46
CA ILE A 105 7.49 7.08 -7.41
C ILE A 105 6.43 6.22 -8.09
N TYR A 106 5.40 5.80 -7.35
CA TYR A 106 4.29 5.06 -7.93
C TYR A 106 3.47 5.90 -8.93
N ALA A 107 3.18 7.16 -8.63
CA ALA A 107 2.48 8.04 -9.56
C ALA A 107 3.24 8.21 -10.90
N MET A 108 4.57 8.10 -10.88
CA MET A 108 5.41 8.16 -12.08
C MET A 108 5.43 6.86 -12.89
N LEU A 109 5.45 5.70 -12.21
CA LEU A 109 5.74 4.38 -12.81
C LEU A 109 4.51 3.45 -12.90
N GLY A 110 3.52 3.66 -12.04
CA GLY A 110 2.33 2.82 -11.89
C GLY A 110 1.37 2.96 -13.07
N THR A 111 0.55 1.92 -13.27
CA THR A 111 -0.48 1.88 -14.30
C THR A 111 -1.89 2.00 -13.73
N SER A 112 -2.08 1.61 -12.46
CA SER A 112 -3.35 1.79 -11.77
C SER A 112 -3.61 3.24 -11.41
N ARG A 113 -4.82 3.72 -11.68
CA ARG A 113 -5.24 5.11 -11.45
C ARG A 113 -5.84 5.29 -10.06
N ASP A 114 -6.53 4.27 -9.57
CA ASP A 114 -7.23 4.32 -8.28
C ASP A 114 -6.36 3.94 -7.09
N LEU A 115 -5.16 3.41 -7.32
CA LEU A 115 -4.31 2.91 -6.25
C LEU A 115 -3.64 4.04 -5.49
N ALA A 116 -4.01 4.21 -4.21
CA ALA A 116 -3.37 5.16 -3.32
C ALA A 116 -2.32 4.44 -2.46
N VAL A 117 -1.05 4.66 -2.77
CA VAL A 117 0.07 3.98 -2.11
C VAL A 117 0.25 4.44 -0.66
N GLY A 118 0.68 3.50 0.20
CA GLY A 118 0.86 3.72 1.62
C GLY A 118 1.43 2.54 2.35
N THR A 119 1.57 2.72 3.66
CA THR A 119 1.94 1.64 4.57
C THR A 119 0.76 0.71 4.82
N VAL A 120 1.05 -0.55 5.17
CA VAL A 120 0.02 -1.56 5.47
C VAL A 120 0.31 -2.30 6.77
N ALA A 121 -0.75 -2.61 7.52
CA ALA A 121 -0.68 -3.29 8.80
C ALA A 121 -0.05 -4.70 8.72
N VAL A 122 -0.42 -5.51 7.73
CA VAL A 122 0.10 -6.89 7.58
C VAL A 122 1.62 -6.87 7.40
N ALA A 123 2.12 -6.05 6.48
CA ALA A 123 3.55 -5.93 6.25
C ALA A 123 4.28 -5.34 7.48
N SER A 124 3.66 -4.39 8.18
CA SER A 124 4.18 -3.82 9.43
C SER A 124 4.33 -4.86 10.53
N LEU A 125 3.30 -5.69 10.75
CA LEU A 125 3.32 -6.77 11.75
C LEU A 125 4.36 -7.85 11.41
N LEU A 126 4.56 -8.16 10.14
CA LEU A 126 5.57 -9.11 9.69
C LEU A 126 6.99 -8.60 9.93
N ILE A 127 7.25 -7.32 9.65
CA ILE A 127 8.53 -6.68 9.99
C ILE A 127 8.75 -6.74 11.51
N ALA A 128 7.75 -6.37 12.30
CA ALA A 128 7.79 -6.49 13.76
C ALA A 128 8.10 -7.90 14.22
N SER A 129 7.40 -8.91 13.68
CA SER A 129 7.54 -10.29 14.12
C SER A 129 8.83 -10.96 13.66
N MET A 130 9.36 -10.62 12.48
CA MET A 130 10.53 -11.29 11.92
C MET A 130 11.83 -10.64 12.37
N ILE A 131 11.92 -9.31 12.29
CA ILE A 131 13.11 -8.58 12.73
C ILE A 131 13.15 -8.50 14.26
N GLY A 132 11.99 -8.35 14.91
CA GLY A 132 11.90 -8.25 16.37
C GLY A 132 12.30 -9.52 17.12
N LYS A 133 12.36 -10.67 16.44
CA LYS A 133 12.90 -11.93 16.99
C LYS A 133 14.42 -11.90 17.12
N GLU A 134 15.10 -11.23 16.19
CA GLU A 134 16.57 -11.18 16.14
C GLU A 134 17.13 -9.95 16.87
N VAL A 135 16.41 -8.83 16.80
CA VAL A 135 16.84 -7.56 17.38
C VAL A 135 15.70 -6.94 18.17
N ASN A 136 15.93 -6.72 19.46
CA ASN A 136 14.99 -6.01 20.31
C ASN A 136 14.95 -4.52 19.93
N PRO A 137 13.79 -3.98 19.51
CA PRO A 137 13.67 -2.58 19.09
C PRO A 137 13.95 -1.58 20.23
N LYS A 138 13.83 -1.99 21.50
CA LYS A 138 14.09 -1.12 22.67
C LYS A 138 15.57 -1.00 23.02
N GLU A 139 16.33 -2.07 22.81
CA GLU A 139 17.77 -2.09 23.12
C GLU A 139 18.58 -1.44 22.01
N ASN A 140 18.25 -1.74 20.75
CA ASN A 140 19.00 -1.30 19.59
C ASN A 140 18.09 -0.70 18.51
N ALA A 141 17.41 0.40 18.83
CA ALA A 141 16.44 1.06 17.93
C ALA A 141 17.05 1.45 16.58
N LYS A 142 18.32 1.91 16.55
CA LYS A 142 19.01 2.28 15.31
C LYS A 142 19.23 1.07 14.40
N LEU A 143 19.73 -0.03 14.95
CA LEU A 143 19.95 -1.27 14.18
C LEU A 143 18.62 -1.82 13.68
N TYR A 144 17.59 -1.85 14.53
CA TYR A 144 16.26 -2.30 14.16
C TYR A 144 15.71 -1.52 12.94
N PHE A 145 15.83 -0.19 12.98
CA PHE A 145 15.47 0.67 11.86
C PHE A 145 16.26 0.35 10.59
N GLN A 146 17.59 0.18 10.70
CA GLN A 146 18.45 -0.19 9.57
C GLN A 146 18.05 -1.53 8.93
N LEU A 147 17.71 -2.53 9.75
CA LEU A 147 17.21 -3.82 9.24
C LEU A 147 15.85 -3.67 8.55
N ALA A 148 14.94 -2.85 9.07
CA ALA A 148 13.62 -2.64 8.46
C ALA A 148 13.70 -1.96 7.07
N ILE A 149 14.53 -0.93 6.92
CA ILE A 149 14.74 -0.29 5.61
C ILE A 149 15.50 -1.20 4.65
N THR A 150 16.44 -2.01 5.15
CA THR A 150 17.18 -2.97 4.31
C THR A 150 16.27 -4.11 3.85
N ALA A 151 15.34 -4.57 4.70
CA ALA A 151 14.32 -5.55 4.31
C ALA A 151 13.40 -4.96 3.24
N THR A 152 13.08 -3.67 3.35
CA THR A 152 12.29 -2.93 2.36
C THR A 152 13.02 -2.83 1.01
N PHE A 153 14.34 -2.62 1.02
CA PHE A 153 15.16 -2.65 -0.18
C PHE A 153 15.06 -4.01 -0.88
N PHE A 154 15.23 -5.11 -0.13
CA PHE A 154 15.11 -6.46 -0.70
C PHE A 154 13.69 -6.81 -1.15
N ALA A 155 12.66 -6.32 -0.46
CA ALA A 155 11.28 -6.43 -0.91
C ALA A 155 11.09 -5.76 -2.28
N GLY A 156 11.60 -4.53 -2.42
CA GLY A 156 11.54 -3.79 -3.68
C GLY A 156 12.36 -4.44 -4.80
N ALA A 157 13.59 -4.88 -4.50
CA ALA A 157 14.45 -5.58 -5.45
C ALA A 157 13.81 -6.88 -5.95
N PHE A 158 13.19 -7.65 -5.04
CA PHE A 158 12.45 -8.86 -5.40
C PHE A 158 11.25 -8.55 -6.29
N GLN A 159 10.42 -7.57 -5.94
CA GLN A 159 9.27 -7.14 -6.74
C GLN A 159 9.68 -6.65 -8.14
N ALA A 160 10.73 -5.82 -8.21
CA ALA A 160 11.30 -5.35 -9.47
C ALA A 160 11.84 -6.52 -10.31
N ALA A 161 12.52 -7.49 -9.68
CA ALA A 161 12.99 -8.69 -10.35
C ALA A 161 11.85 -9.52 -10.94
N LEU A 162 10.74 -9.70 -10.22
CA LEU A 162 9.57 -10.40 -10.77
C LEU A 162 9.00 -9.67 -12.00
N GLY A 163 8.92 -8.34 -11.96
CA GLY A 163 8.47 -7.53 -13.09
C GLY A 163 9.42 -7.57 -14.29
N MET A 164 10.74 -7.54 -14.05
CA MET A 164 11.77 -7.67 -15.07
C MET A 164 11.75 -9.07 -15.73
N LEU A 165 11.52 -10.11 -14.93
CA LEU A 165 11.32 -11.49 -15.40
C LEU A 165 9.96 -11.70 -16.07
N ARG A 166 9.13 -10.65 -16.17
CA ARG A 166 7.80 -10.66 -16.79
C ARG A 166 6.85 -11.68 -16.17
N LEU A 167 6.90 -11.82 -14.85
CA LEU A 167 6.02 -12.72 -14.09
C LEU A 167 4.65 -12.10 -13.80
N GLY A 168 4.28 -11.03 -14.51
CA GLY A 168 2.98 -10.38 -14.42
C GLY A 168 1.82 -11.28 -14.85
N PHE A 169 2.06 -12.35 -15.60
CA PHE A 169 1.02 -13.34 -15.93
C PHE A 169 0.40 -13.95 -14.65
N ILE A 170 1.15 -14.03 -13.55
CA ILE A 170 0.64 -14.55 -12.26
C ILE A 170 -0.54 -13.71 -11.78
N VAL A 171 -0.54 -12.42 -12.10
CA VAL A 171 -1.62 -11.48 -11.78
C VAL A 171 -2.88 -11.78 -12.58
N GLU A 172 -2.73 -12.24 -13.82
CA GLU A 172 -3.84 -12.54 -14.72
C GLU A 172 -4.55 -13.85 -14.35
N LEU A 173 -3.90 -14.72 -13.56
CA LEU A 173 -4.49 -15.94 -13.03
C LEU A 173 -5.47 -15.69 -11.87
N LEU A 174 -5.58 -14.46 -11.36
CA LEU A 174 -6.52 -14.11 -10.31
C LEU A 174 -7.95 -14.03 -10.87
N SER A 175 -8.72 -15.10 -10.64
CA SER A 175 -10.14 -15.10 -10.99
C SER A 175 -10.92 -14.03 -10.21
N HIS A 176 -12.04 -13.58 -10.76
CA HIS A 176 -12.95 -12.66 -10.06
C HIS A 176 -13.35 -13.17 -8.67
N ALA A 177 -13.61 -14.48 -8.54
CA ALA A 177 -13.94 -15.10 -7.24
C ALA A 177 -12.78 -14.99 -6.24
N THR A 178 -11.55 -15.19 -6.70
CA THR A 178 -10.34 -15.05 -5.86
C THR A 178 -10.18 -13.60 -5.37
N ILE A 179 -10.43 -12.62 -6.23
CA ILE A 179 -10.34 -11.19 -5.88
C ILE A 179 -11.38 -10.82 -4.81
N VAL A 180 -12.63 -11.26 -4.99
CA VAL A 180 -13.71 -11.02 -4.01
C VAL A 180 -13.41 -11.71 -2.68
N GLY A 181 -12.91 -12.95 -2.70
CA GLY A 181 -12.50 -13.67 -1.49
C GLY A 181 -11.34 -12.99 -0.75
N PHE A 182 -10.32 -12.54 -1.49
CA PHE A 182 -9.21 -11.77 -0.93
C PHE A 182 -9.68 -10.46 -0.28
N MET A 183 -10.56 -9.71 -0.94
CA MET A 183 -11.12 -8.47 -0.41
C MET A 183 -11.88 -8.70 0.91
N GLY A 184 -12.70 -9.76 1.00
CA GLY A 184 -13.40 -10.13 2.23
C GLY A 184 -12.45 -10.54 3.37
N GLY A 185 -11.42 -11.32 3.05
CA GLY A 185 -10.37 -11.71 4.00
C GLY A 185 -9.57 -10.52 4.51
N ALA A 186 -9.08 -9.67 3.60
CA ALA A 186 -8.34 -8.45 3.94
C ALA A 186 -9.19 -7.49 4.79
N ALA A 187 -10.45 -7.28 4.44
CA ALA A 187 -11.37 -6.46 5.25
C ALA A 187 -11.54 -7.02 6.67
N THR A 188 -11.69 -8.35 6.80
CA THR A 188 -11.79 -9.02 8.10
C THR A 188 -10.52 -8.82 8.93
N VAL A 189 -9.34 -9.03 8.35
CA VAL A 189 -8.04 -8.83 9.02
C VAL A 189 -7.86 -7.38 9.46
N VAL A 190 -8.20 -6.41 8.62
CA VAL A 190 -8.13 -4.98 8.96
C VAL A 190 -9.06 -4.67 10.14
N CYS A 191 -10.31 -5.15 10.14
CA CYS A 191 -11.24 -4.97 11.26
C CYS A 191 -10.69 -5.55 12.57
N LEU A 192 -10.12 -6.75 12.53
CA LEU A 192 -9.51 -7.40 13.70
C LEU A 192 -8.31 -6.61 14.24
N GLN A 193 -7.50 -6.02 13.36
CA GLN A 193 -6.35 -5.21 13.76
C GLN A 193 -6.76 -3.89 14.40
N GLN A 194 -7.94 -3.33 14.07
CA GLN A 194 -8.46 -2.12 14.73
C GLN A 194 -8.88 -2.37 16.18
N LEU A 195 -9.15 -3.62 16.58
CA LEU A 195 -9.53 -3.95 17.96
C LEU A 195 -8.46 -3.55 18.97
N LYS A 196 -7.16 -3.60 18.59
CA LYS A 196 -6.07 -3.14 19.44
C LYS A 196 -6.28 -1.69 19.89
N GLY A 197 -6.57 -0.80 18.94
CA GLY A 197 -6.73 0.63 19.19
C GLY A 197 -8.01 0.94 19.96
N ILE A 198 -9.13 0.31 19.57
CA ILE A 198 -10.43 0.55 20.22
C ILE A 198 -10.40 0.07 21.68
N LEU A 199 -9.84 -1.10 21.95
CA LEU A 199 -9.79 -1.67 23.30
C LEU A 199 -8.62 -1.13 24.15
N GLY A 200 -7.70 -0.36 23.55
CA GLY A 200 -6.55 0.21 24.25
C GLY A 200 -5.50 -0.83 24.67
N LEU A 201 -5.35 -1.92 23.91
CA LEU A 201 -4.48 -3.04 24.27
C LEU A 201 -3.01 -2.73 24.00
N VAL A 202 -2.18 -2.78 25.06
CA VAL A 202 -0.73 -2.55 24.97
C VAL A 202 0.00 -3.74 24.34
N ARG A 203 -0.38 -4.96 24.71
CA ARG A 203 0.15 -6.20 24.12
C ARG A 203 -0.87 -6.76 23.15
N PHE A 204 -0.51 -6.85 21.87
CA PHE A 204 -1.36 -7.42 20.82
C PHE A 204 -0.58 -8.50 20.09
N THR A 205 -1.27 -9.55 19.66
CA THR A 205 -0.62 -10.65 18.92
C THR A 205 0.02 -10.15 17.62
N HIS A 206 1.17 -10.73 17.27
CA HIS A 206 1.81 -10.51 15.97
C HIS A 206 1.21 -11.39 14.87
N ALA A 207 0.40 -12.38 15.25
CA ALA A 207 -0.27 -13.26 14.31
C ALA A 207 -1.47 -12.55 13.67
N THR A 208 -1.72 -12.82 12.39
CA THR A 208 -2.80 -12.18 11.61
C THR A 208 -4.05 -13.06 11.50
N ASP A 209 -4.03 -14.28 12.04
CA ASP A 209 -5.17 -15.19 11.98
C ASP A 209 -6.26 -14.82 13.00
N LEU A 210 -7.52 -15.04 12.59
CA LEU A 210 -8.70 -14.70 13.37
C LEU A 210 -8.66 -15.32 14.78
N VAL A 211 -8.24 -16.59 14.88
CA VAL A 211 -8.26 -17.33 16.15
C VAL A 211 -7.25 -16.74 17.13
N SER A 212 -6.02 -16.48 16.70
CA SER A 212 -4.98 -15.89 17.55
C SER A 212 -5.33 -14.47 17.97
N VAL A 213 -5.90 -13.66 17.07
CA VAL A 213 -6.33 -12.29 17.42
C VAL A 213 -7.46 -12.32 18.44
N MET A 214 -8.52 -13.11 18.20
CA MET A 214 -9.65 -13.21 19.12
C MET A 214 -9.21 -13.78 20.48
N ARG A 215 -8.33 -14.79 20.49
CA ARG A 215 -7.76 -15.33 21.72
C ARG A 215 -6.98 -14.26 22.50
N SER A 216 -6.18 -13.44 21.84
CA SER A 216 -5.45 -12.33 22.48
C SER A 216 -6.43 -11.34 23.10
N VAL A 217 -7.49 -10.97 22.39
CA VAL A 217 -8.51 -10.01 22.86
C VAL A 217 -9.25 -10.52 24.09
N PHE A 218 -9.68 -11.79 24.09
CA PHE A 218 -10.45 -12.36 25.20
C PHE A 218 -9.61 -12.83 26.41
N THR A 219 -8.34 -13.16 26.21
CA THR A 219 -7.46 -13.49 27.35
C THR A 219 -6.99 -12.26 28.13
N GLN A 220 -7.04 -11.08 27.52
CA GLN A 220 -6.54 -9.83 28.08
C GLN A 220 -7.67 -8.85 28.45
N THR A 221 -8.86 -9.36 28.80
CA THR A 221 -10.04 -8.54 29.16
C THR A 221 -9.77 -7.55 30.29
N HIS A 222 -8.85 -7.85 31.20
CA HIS A 222 -8.44 -6.94 32.27
C HIS A 222 -7.72 -5.67 31.77
N GLN A 223 -7.11 -5.71 30.57
CA GLN A 223 -6.43 -4.54 29.99
C GLN A 223 -7.37 -3.65 29.18
N TRP A 224 -8.67 -3.95 29.14
CA TRP A 224 -9.63 -3.17 28.36
C TRP A 224 -9.84 -1.81 29.00
N ARG A 225 -9.78 -0.78 28.16
CA ARG A 225 -9.92 0.60 28.59
C ARG A 225 -11.19 1.16 27.99
N TRP A 226 -12.17 1.42 28.85
CA TRP A 226 -13.49 1.86 28.42
C TRP A 226 -13.42 3.25 27.78
N GLU A 227 -12.44 4.09 28.18
CA GLU A 227 -12.22 5.42 27.65
C GLU A 227 -11.91 5.38 26.15
N THR A 228 -10.99 4.51 25.73
CA THR A 228 -10.62 4.33 24.31
C THR A 228 -11.75 3.65 23.54
N GLY A 229 -12.49 2.75 24.19
CA GLY A 229 -13.65 2.06 23.61
C GLY A 229 -14.77 3.03 23.26
N VAL A 230 -15.18 3.87 24.21
CA VAL A 230 -16.23 4.89 24.02
C VAL A 230 -15.80 5.88 22.93
N LEU A 231 -14.56 6.37 22.99
CA LEU A 231 -14.02 7.30 22.01
C LEU A 231 -14.02 6.69 20.59
N GLY A 232 -13.58 5.43 20.46
CA GLY A 232 -13.64 4.68 19.21
C GLY A 232 -15.06 4.50 18.67
N CYS A 233 -16.01 4.11 19.53
CA CYS A 233 -17.42 3.97 19.16
C CYS A 233 -18.05 5.31 18.74
N CYS A 234 -17.73 6.41 19.41
CA CYS A 234 -18.19 7.75 19.02
C CYS A 234 -17.67 8.13 17.63
N PHE A 235 -16.38 7.89 17.34
CA PHE A 235 -15.83 8.17 16.01
C PHE A 235 -16.41 7.29 14.92
N ILE A 236 -16.58 5.99 15.17
CA ILE A 236 -17.23 5.08 14.21
C ILE A 236 -18.66 5.56 13.94
N SER A 237 -19.41 5.93 14.98
CA SER A 237 -20.77 6.45 14.84
C SER A 237 -20.79 7.72 14.00
N PHE A 238 -19.90 8.68 14.28
CA PHE A 238 -19.75 9.92 13.51
C PHE A 238 -19.44 9.66 12.03
N LEU A 239 -18.51 8.76 11.73
CA LEU A 239 -18.14 8.41 10.36
C LEU A 239 -19.31 7.72 9.62
N LEU A 240 -20.03 6.81 10.29
CA LEU A 240 -21.19 6.12 9.71
C LEU A 240 -22.37 7.08 9.46
N LEU A 241 -22.65 7.99 10.41
CA LEU A 241 -23.66 9.03 10.27
C LEU A 241 -23.35 9.93 9.07
N THR A 242 -22.10 10.39 8.96
CA THR A 242 -21.67 11.24 7.84
C THR A 242 -21.84 10.53 6.50
N ARG A 243 -21.46 9.24 6.45
CA ARG A 243 -21.66 8.41 5.26
C ARG A 243 -23.15 8.20 4.92
N TYR A 244 -24.01 8.01 5.92
CA TYR A 244 -25.45 7.88 5.73
C TYR A 244 -26.06 9.15 5.12
N PHE A 245 -25.72 10.32 5.66
CA PHE A 245 -26.19 11.60 5.12
C PHE A 245 -25.68 11.86 3.70
N SER A 246 -24.41 11.54 3.43
CA SER A 246 -23.81 11.68 2.09
C SER A 246 -24.49 10.79 1.04
N LYS A 247 -24.90 9.57 1.40
CA LYS A 247 -25.70 8.71 0.50
C LYS A 247 -27.10 9.25 0.25
N LYS A 248 -27.72 9.89 1.25
CA LYS A 248 -29.08 10.41 1.16
C LYS A 248 -29.14 11.74 0.39
N LYS A 249 -28.08 12.55 0.47
CA LYS A 249 -27.96 13.82 -0.27
C LYS A 249 -26.55 13.96 -0.87
N PRO A 250 -26.41 13.93 -2.20
CA PRO A 250 -25.10 14.02 -2.86
C PRO A 250 -24.40 15.37 -2.64
N GLU A 251 -25.13 16.42 -2.27
CA GLU A 251 -24.55 17.72 -1.86
C GLU A 251 -23.62 17.59 -0.64
N PHE A 252 -23.85 16.62 0.26
CA PHE A 252 -23.01 16.37 1.43
C PHE A 252 -21.83 15.42 1.17
N PHE A 253 -21.50 15.15 -0.09
CA PHE A 253 -20.31 14.39 -0.46
C PHE A 253 -19.04 14.92 0.20
N TRP A 254 -18.87 16.24 0.21
CA TRP A 254 -17.74 16.94 0.83
C TRP A 254 -17.60 16.67 2.33
N VAL A 255 -18.73 16.50 3.03
CA VAL A 255 -18.71 16.21 4.47
C VAL A 255 -18.14 14.82 4.72
N ASN A 256 -18.51 13.83 3.89
CA ASN A 256 -17.97 12.47 4.01
C ASN A 256 -16.48 12.39 3.63
N ALA A 257 -16.04 13.17 2.65
CA ALA A 257 -14.61 13.27 2.31
C ALA A 257 -13.79 13.89 3.46
N MET A 258 -14.31 14.94 4.12
CA MET A 258 -13.61 15.61 5.23
C MET A 258 -13.79 14.91 6.59
N ALA A 259 -14.68 13.93 6.70
CA ALA A 259 -15.00 13.25 7.96
C ALA A 259 -13.77 12.62 8.66
N PRO A 260 -12.84 11.95 7.97
CA PRO A 260 -11.65 11.41 8.63
C PRO A 260 -10.71 12.49 9.15
N LEU A 261 -10.50 13.56 8.38
CA LEU A 261 -9.68 14.71 8.78
C LEU A 261 -10.27 15.39 10.03
N THR A 262 -11.57 15.67 9.99
CA THR A 262 -12.28 16.29 11.13
C THR A 262 -12.26 15.39 12.36
N SER A 263 -12.37 14.07 12.20
CA SER A 263 -12.22 13.11 13.30
C SER A 263 -10.84 13.19 13.97
N VAL A 264 -9.76 13.27 13.20
CA VAL A 264 -8.39 13.41 13.74
C VAL A 264 -8.22 14.74 14.46
N ILE A 265 -8.71 15.84 13.89
CA ILE A 265 -8.61 17.18 14.49
C ILE A 265 -9.43 17.25 15.79
N LEU A 266 -10.70 16.85 15.75
CA LEU A 266 -11.57 16.84 16.91
C LEU A 266 -11.04 15.91 18.00
N GLY A 267 -10.53 14.73 17.64
CA GLY A 267 -9.89 13.81 18.58
C GLY A 267 -8.66 14.42 19.24
N SER A 268 -7.82 15.10 18.47
CA SER A 268 -6.63 15.79 18.99
C SER A 268 -7.01 16.92 19.95
N ILE A 269 -8.01 17.72 19.61
CA ILE A 269 -8.51 18.81 20.46
C ILE A 269 -9.12 18.24 21.75
N LEU A 270 -9.95 17.21 21.65
CA LEU A 270 -10.58 16.58 22.81
C LEU A 270 -9.54 16.00 23.77
N VAL A 271 -8.54 15.27 23.24
CA VAL A 271 -7.43 14.71 24.04
C VAL A 271 -6.60 15.81 24.70
N TYR A 272 -6.33 16.90 23.98
CA TYR A 272 -5.59 18.04 24.51
C TYR A 272 -6.35 18.75 25.65
N LEU A 273 -7.64 19.02 25.46
CA LEU A 273 -8.46 19.71 26.47
C LEU A 273 -8.68 18.83 27.71
N SER A 274 -9.00 17.55 27.52
CA SER A 274 -9.27 16.64 28.64
C SER A 274 -8.01 16.14 29.34
N HIS A 275 -6.81 16.48 28.81
CA HIS A 275 -5.53 15.89 29.24
C HIS A 275 -5.64 14.36 29.33
N ALA A 276 -6.24 13.74 28.30
CA ALA A 276 -6.51 12.30 28.29
C ALA A 276 -5.23 11.46 28.41
N GLU A 277 -4.08 12.05 28.09
CA GLU A 277 -2.75 11.48 28.32
C GLU A 277 -2.54 11.06 29.78
N LYS A 278 -3.02 11.87 30.75
CA LYS A 278 -2.93 11.58 32.19
C LYS A 278 -3.91 10.50 32.63
N HIS A 279 -4.96 10.30 31.83
CA HIS A 279 -5.97 9.26 32.01
C HIS A 279 -5.64 8.02 31.18
N GLY A 280 -4.37 7.92 30.74
CA GLY A 280 -3.73 6.78 30.11
C GLY A 280 -3.87 6.70 28.58
N VAL A 281 -4.63 7.57 27.92
CA VAL A 281 -4.75 7.52 26.44
C VAL A 281 -3.36 7.70 25.82
N GLU A 282 -2.94 6.75 24.98
CA GLU A 282 -1.62 6.82 24.33
C GLU A 282 -1.58 7.97 23.30
N VAL A 283 -0.59 8.84 23.43
CA VAL A 283 -0.37 9.99 22.53
C VAL A 283 0.93 9.78 21.74
N ILE A 284 0.94 10.22 20.49
CA ILE A 284 2.06 10.04 19.54
C ILE A 284 3.34 10.77 19.99
N GLY A 285 3.22 11.79 20.85
CA GLY A 285 4.34 12.55 21.38
C GLY A 285 4.97 13.50 20.36
N HIS A 286 6.19 13.94 20.62
CA HIS A 286 6.88 14.93 19.79
C HIS A 286 7.43 14.30 18.50
N LEU A 287 6.96 14.77 17.34
CA LEU A 287 7.48 14.39 16.03
C LEU A 287 8.56 15.38 15.58
N LYS A 288 9.72 14.86 15.15
CA LYS A 288 10.79 15.68 14.58
C LYS A 288 10.29 16.33 13.28
N LYS A 289 10.41 17.65 13.16
CA LYS A 289 10.10 18.37 11.92
C LYS A 289 11.23 18.14 10.91
N GLY A 290 10.90 17.87 9.65
CA GLY A 290 11.90 17.73 8.60
C GLY A 290 11.40 16.94 7.39
N LEU A 291 12.21 16.94 6.35
CA LEU A 291 12.06 16.07 5.20
C LEU A 291 12.67 14.69 5.48
N ASN A 292 12.26 13.69 4.71
CA ASN A 292 12.83 12.35 4.72
C ASN A 292 14.37 12.40 4.64
N PRO A 293 15.10 11.95 5.67
CA PRO A 293 16.55 11.89 5.58
C PRO A 293 16.96 10.79 4.60
N LEU A 294 18.02 11.04 3.83
CA LEU A 294 18.68 10.03 3.00
C LEU A 294 19.26 8.96 3.92
N SER A 295 18.83 7.70 3.73
CA SER A 295 19.23 6.52 4.50
C SER A 295 20.03 5.53 3.67
N LEU A 296 20.62 5.98 2.56
CA LEU A 296 21.38 5.12 1.66
C LEU A 296 22.63 4.54 2.35
N SER A 297 23.24 5.29 3.27
CA SER A 297 24.34 4.84 4.14
C SER A 297 23.89 3.97 5.32
N ASP A 298 22.59 3.94 5.62
CA ASP A 298 22.01 3.16 6.72
C ASP A 298 21.58 1.74 6.28
N LEU A 299 21.72 1.41 4.99
CA LEU A 299 21.45 0.08 4.47
C LEU A 299 22.50 -0.92 4.98
N ALA A 300 22.05 -1.86 5.81
CA ALA A 300 22.90 -2.76 6.58
C ALA A 300 23.28 -4.03 5.80
N PHE A 301 23.85 -3.86 4.59
CA PHE A 301 24.26 -4.97 3.72
C PHE A 301 25.37 -5.85 4.34
N GLY A 302 26.22 -5.28 5.20
CA GLY A 302 27.29 -6.02 5.89
C GLY A 302 26.90 -6.58 7.26
N SER A 303 25.64 -6.49 7.67
CA SER A 303 25.23 -6.94 9.00
C SER A 303 25.16 -8.47 9.11
N PRO A 304 25.38 -9.05 10.30
CA PRO A 304 25.19 -10.49 10.51
C PRO A 304 23.73 -10.93 10.29
N TYR A 305 22.79 -9.98 10.33
CA TYR A 305 21.35 -10.20 10.13
C TYR A 305 20.90 -10.08 8.66
N LEU A 306 21.84 -10.05 7.71
CA LEU A 306 21.53 -9.91 6.28
C LEU A 306 20.55 -10.98 5.79
N MET A 307 20.75 -12.24 6.18
CA MET A 307 19.87 -13.34 5.77
C MET A 307 18.44 -13.17 6.31
N THR A 308 18.29 -12.75 7.56
CA THR A 308 16.99 -12.43 8.16
C THR A 308 16.31 -11.30 7.39
N THR A 309 17.07 -10.29 7.01
CA THR A 309 16.59 -9.11 6.29
C THR A 309 16.14 -9.46 4.88
N ILE A 310 16.89 -10.29 4.16
CA ILE A 310 16.49 -10.83 2.84
C ILE A 310 15.22 -11.65 2.97
N LYS A 311 15.16 -12.59 3.92
CA LYS A 311 13.99 -13.43 4.15
C LYS A 311 12.75 -12.60 4.49
N THR A 312 12.90 -11.61 5.37
CA THR A 312 11.83 -10.68 5.75
C THR A 312 11.39 -9.86 4.53
N GLY A 313 12.34 -9.32 3.77
CA GLY A 313 12.08 -8.54 2.56
C GLY A 313 11.32 -9.33 1.50
N VAL A 314 11.72 -10.58 1.22
CA VAL A 314 11.03 -11.43 0.24
C VAL A 314 9.60 -11.75 0.70
N ILE A 315 9.41 -12.16 1.96
CA ILE A 315 8.06 -12.50 2.47
C ILE A 315 7.15 -11.28 2.49
N THR A 316 7.63 -10.17 3.05
CA THR A 316 6.85 -8.92 3.09
C THR A 316 6.62 -8.36 1.69
N GLY A 317 7.59 -8.50 0.78
CA GLY A 317 7.49 -8.11 -0.62
C GLY A 317 6.44 -8.90 -1.40
N ILE A 318 6.37 -10.23 -1.21
CA ILE A 318 5.32 -11.07 -1.82
C ILE A 318 3.94 -10.62 -1.34
N ILE A 319 3.77 -10.43 -0.04
CA ILE A 319 2.48 -10.06 0.55
C ILE A 319 2.07 -8.65 0.13
N ALA A 320 2.99 -7.70 0.20
CA ALA A 320 2.77 -6.33 -0.25
C ALA A 320 2.40 -6.28 -1.74
N LEU A 321 3.07 -7.07 -2.57
CA LEU A 321 2.79 -7.15 -4.00
C LEU A 321 1.41 -7.76 -4.27
N ALA A 322 1.10 -8.89 -3.63
CA ALA A 322 -0.18 -9.58 -3.79
C ALA A 322 -1.35 -8.66 -3.38
N GLU A 323 -1.21 -7.95 -2.26
CA GLU A 323 -2.22 -7.00 -1.80
C GLU A 323 -2.38 -5.82 -2.76
N GLY A 324 -1.29 -5.15 -3.13
CA GLY A 324 -1.34 -3.99 -4.02
C GLY A 324 -1.93 -4.33 -5.39
N ILE A 325 -1.56 -5.47 -5.94
CA ILE A 325 -2.09 -5.96 -7.22
C ILE A 325 -3.57 -6.32 -7.10
N ALA A 326 -3.98 -7.03 -6.04
CA ALA A 326 -5.38 -7.40 -5.83
C ALA A 326 -6.26 -6.15 -5.66
N VAL A 327 -5.81 -5.15 -4.91
CA VAL A 327 -6.50 -3.87 -4.73
C VAL A 327 -6.59 -3.12 -6.05
N GLY A 328 -5.47 -2.96 -6.76
CA GLY A 328 -5.43 -2.29 -8.05
C GLY A 328 -6.36 -2.94 -9.09
N ARG A 329 -6.35 -4.28 -9.18
CA ARG A 329 -7.25 -5.03 -10.06
C ARG A 329 -8.72 -4.91 -9.65
N SER A 330 -9.03 -4.91 -8.35
CA SER A 330 -10.39 -4.74 -7.85
C SER A 330 -11.01 -3.44 -8.36
N PHE A 331 -10.30 -2.31 -8.20
CA PHE A 331 -10.79 -1.01 -8.67
C PHE A 331 -10.76 -0.87 -10.19
N ALA A 332 -9.76 -1.48 -10.85
CA ALA A 332 -9.69 -1.52 -12.31
C ALA A 332 -10.89 -2.23 -12.95
N MET A 333 -11.35 -3.33 -12.34
CA MET A 333 -12.56 -4.03 -12.77
C MET A 333 -13.81 -3.15 -12.62
N PHE A 334 -13.94 -2.40 -11.52
CA PHE A 334 -15.09 -1.50 -11.34
C PHE A 334 -15.14 -0.37 -12.38
N LYS A 335 -13.98 0.13 -12.85
CA LYS A 335 -13.88 1.20 -13.86
C LYS A 335 -13.62 0.69 -15.30
N ASN A 336 -13.68 -0.62 -15.54
CA ASN A 336 -13.46 -1.25 -16.84
C ASN A 336 -12.16 -0.81 -17.54
N TYR A 337 -11.05 -0.70 -16.80
CA TYR A 337 -9.72 -0.51 -17.39
C TYR A 337 -8.80 -1.69 -17.05
N GLN A 338 -7.73 -1.86 -17.83
CA GLN A 338 -6.75 -2.91 -17.61
C GLN A 338 -5.48 -2.37 -16.97
N THR A 339 -4.94 -3.11 -16.01
CA THR A 339 -3.63 -2.88 -15.40
C THR A 339 -2.61 -3.86 -15.98
N ASP A 340 -1.40 -3.38 -16.25
CA ASP A 340 -0.30 -4.22 -16.74
C ASP A 340 0.46 -4.79 -15.53
N GLY A 341 0.34 -6.10 -15.30
CA GLY A 341 0.95 -6.75 -14.14
C GLY A 341 2.46 -6.62 -14.08
N ASN A 342 3.15 -6.59 -15.22
CA ASN A 342 4.62 -6.45 -15.25
C ASN A 342 5.03 -5.04 -14.83
N LYS A 343 4.33 -4.02 -15.32
CA LYS A 343 4.60 -2.62 -14.95
C LYS A 343 4.25 -2.34 -13.50
N GLU A 344 3.16 -2.91 -12.99
CA GLU A 344 2.82 -2.83 -11.56
C GLU A 344 3.93 -3.42 -10.70
N MET A 345 4.42 -4.63 -11.02
CA MET A 345 5.53 -5.25 -10.28
C MET A 345 6.79 -4.38 -10.26
N ILE A 346 7.16 -3.77 -11.40
CA ILE A 346 8.29 -2.84 -11.48
C ILE A 346 8.01 -1.58 -10.66
N ALA A 347 6.81 -1.01 -10.73
CA ALA A 347 6.43 0.19 -9.97
C ALA A 347 6.50 -0.05 -8.45
N PHE A 348 5.91 -1.14 -7.95
CA PHE A 348 6.02 -1.55 -6.55
C PHE A 348 7.48 -1.79 -6.13
N GLY A 349 8.26 -2.42 -7.00
CA GLY A 349 9.67 -2.67 -6.73
C GLY A 349 10.49 -1.38 -6.61
N MET A 350 10.37 -0.50 -7.60
CA MET A 350 11.08 0.77 -7.65
C MET A 350 10.69 1.71 -6.52
N MET A 351 9.40 1.83 -6.19
CA MET A 351 8.97 2.69 -5.09
C MET A 351 9.51 2.23 -3.73
N ASN A 352 9.60 0.91 -3.50
CA ASN A 352 10.14 0.37 -2.25
C ASN A 352 11.68 0.45 -2.21
N MET A 353 12.38 0.25 -3.35
CA MET A 353 13.82 0.46 -3.44
C MET A 353 14.18 1.94 -3.18
N VAL A 354 13.54 2.88 -3.87
CA VAL A 354 13.78 4.32 -3.67
C VAL A 354 13.34 4.77 -2.28
N GLY A 355 12.21 4.25 -1.79
CA GLY A 355 11.73 4.47 -0.42
C GLY A 355 12.75 4.05 0.63
N SER A 356 13.37 2.88 0.48
CA SER A 356 14.38 2.40 1.43
C SER A 356 15.63 3.29 1.52
N CYS A 357 15.96 4.01 0.45
CA CYS A 357 17.04 5.00 0.41
C CYS A 357 16.66 6.35 1.05
N THR A 358 15.38 6.56 1.36
CA THR A 358 14.81 7.82 1.88
C THR A 358 14.06 7.61 3.21
N SER A 359 14.56 6.69 4.03
CA SER A 359 14.02 6.35 5.36
C SER A 359 12.57 5.86 5.36
N CYS A 360 12.11 5.27 4.27
CA CYS A 360 10.79 4.64 4.20
C CYS A 360 10.92 3.13 4.42
N TYR A 361 9.88 2.54 5.00
CA TYR A 361 9.71 1.10 5.06
C TYR A 361 8.61 0.63 4.10
N VAL A 362 8.48 -0.69 3.94
CA VAL A 362 7.64 -1.34 2.92
C VAL A 362 6.26 -0.71 2.77
N THR A 363 5.94 -0.37 1.53
CA THR A 363 4.68 0.24 1.11
C THR A 363 4.04 -0.56 -0.02
N THR A 364 2.73 -0.44 -0.12
CA THR A 364 1.91 -1.01 -1.19
C THR A 364 0.64 -0.17 -1.38
N GLY A 365 -0.38 -0.67 -2.07
CA GLY A 365 -1.68 -0.03 -2.23
C GLY A 365 -2.71 -0.51 -1.20
N PRO A 366 -2.84 0.11 -0.02
CA PRO A 366 -3.88 -0.23 0.95
C PRO A 366 -5.29 -0.05 0.37
N PHE A 367 -6.18 -0.99 0.71
CA PHE A 367 -7.58 -0.94 0.30
C PHE A 367 -8.29 0.33 0.81
N SER A 368 -8.03 0.74 2.06
CA SER A 368 -8.71 1.89 2.67
C SER A 368 -8.45 3.21 1.93
N ARG A 369 -7.19 3.51 1.59
CA ARG A 369 -6.82 4.73 0.87
C ARG A 369 -7.31 4.68 -0.58
N SER A 370 -7.12 3.53 -1.23
CA SER A 370 -7.54 3.33 -2.63
C SER A 370 -9.05 3.40 -2.79
N ALA A 371 -9.83 2.89 -1.82
CA ALA A 371 -11.28 3.01 -1.82
C ALA A 371 -11.75 4.46 -1.68
N VAL A 372 -11.04 5.28 -0.91
CA VAL A 372 -11.37 6.70 -0.77
C VAL A 372 -11.00 7.46 -2.04
N ASN A 373 -9.83 7.19 -2.64
CA ASN A 373 -9.47 7.73 -3.95
C ASN A 373 -10.52 7.37 -5.02
N PHE A 374 -10.90 6.08 -5.09
CA PHE A 374 -11.92 5.60 -6.01
C PHE A 374 -13.28 6.31 -5.85
N ASN A 375 -13.71 6.56 -4.60
CA ASN A 375 -14.96 7.25 -4.32
C ASN A 375 -14.86 8.78 -4.48
N ALA A 376 -13.67 9.37 -4.30
CA ALA A 376 -13.37 10.77 -4.54
C ALA A 376 -13.44 11.12 -6.04
N ASP A 377 -13.06 10.17 -6.88
CA ASP A 377 -12.94 10.27 -8.32
C ASP A 377 -14.31 10.16 -9.05
N ALA A 378 -15.17 11.18 -8.86
CA ALA A 378 -16.49 11.27 -9.51
C ALA A 378 -16.45 11.74 -10.99
N ARG A 379 -15.28 12.08 -11.55
CA ARG A 379 -15.00 12.52 -12.94
C ARG A 379 -13.54 12.13 -13.34
N PRO A 380 -13.11 12.12 -14.63
CA PRO A 380 -12.07 11.21 -15.18
C PRO A 380 -10.70 11.27 -14.46
N PRO A 381 -9.86 10.23 -14.65
CA PRO A 381 -9.12 9.59 -13.58
C PRO A 381 -8.11 10.50 -12.89
N CYS A 382 -8.27 10.61 -11.58
CA CYS A 382 -7.24 11.11 -10.69
C CYS A 382 -6.00 10.19 -10.75
N ARG A 383 -4.79 10.76 -10.83
CA ARG A 383 -3.52 9.98 -10.88
C ARG A 383 -2.47 10.43 -9.87
N ILE A 384 -2.67 11.56 -9.20
CA ILE A 384 -1.66 12.22 -8.35
C ILE A 384 -2.02 12.08 -6.87
#